data_AF-A0A147EGS9-F1
#
_entry.id   AF-A0A147EGS9-F1
#
_cell.length_a   1.000
_cell.length_b   1.000
_cell.length_c   1.000
_cell.angle_alpha   90.00
_cell.angle_beta   90.00
_cell.angle_gamma   90.00
#
_symmetry.space_group_name_H-M   'P 1'
#
loop_
_entity.id
_entity.type
_entity.pdbx_description
1 polymer ?
#
loop_
_entity_poly.entity_id
_entity_poly.type
_entity_poly.pdbx_seq_one_letter_code
_entity_poly.pdbx_strand_id
1 'polypeptide(L)'
;MTTATETPAAAEGHIDPAALVASVVPVQTRSERKTSFDPADFGTPTGREVNWKLSPIDRLAPLFVDEAGPTGVMTVDVEAPAAVEQLRLAAGDAPRGEHFRPEDLPAALAWTHEAEAPLLRIP
;
A
#
# COMPACT_ATOMS: atom_id res chain seq x y z
N MET A 1 39.49 57.27 -19.51
CA MET A 1 39.36 55.84 -19.89
C MET A 1 37.99 55.39 -19.42
N THR A 2 37.08 55.05 -20.33
CA THR A 2 35.70 54.67 -20.00
C THR A 2 35.59 53.17 -20.24
N THR A 3 35.51 52.38 -19.19
CA THR A 3 35.28 50.93 -19.29
C THR A 3 33.79 50.70 -19.47
N ALA A 4 33.41 49.97 -20.52
CA ALA A 4 32.03 49.55 -20.75
C ALA A 4 31.68 48.36 -19.83
N THR A 5 30.47 48.38 -19.27
CA THR A 5 29.90 47.23 -18.55
C THR A 5 29.52 46.15 -19.55
N GLU A 6 30.16 44.98 -19.47
CA GLU A 6 29.73 43.80 -20.23
C GLU A 6 28.53 43.13 -19.57
N THR A 7 27.60 42.65 -20.40
CA THR A 7 26.44 41.85 -19.99
C THR A 7 26.92 40.52 -19.41
N PRO A 8 26.43 40.08 -18.24
CA PRO A 8 26.81 38.78 -17.70
C PRO A 8 26.40 37.66 -18.66
N ALA A 9 27.23 36.62 -18.76
CA ALA A 9 26.92 35.43 -19.54
C ALA A 9 25.55 34.87 -19.10
N ALA A 10 24.74 34.45 -20.07
CA ALA A 10 23.42 33.88 -19.80
C ALA A 10 23.57 32.71 -18.82
N ALA A 11 23.09 32.89 -17.59
CA ALA A 11 22.94 31.78 -16.66
C ALA A 11 21.90 30.82 -17.25
N GLU A 12 22.17 29.52 -17.22
CA GLU A 12 21.13 28.52 -17.47
C GLU A 12 19.94 28.87 -16.57
N GLY A 13 18.80 29.16 -17.19
CA GLY A 13 17.62 29.61 -16.48
C GLY A 13 17.22 28.60 -15.41
N HIS A 14 16.56 29.09 -14.36
CA HIS A 14 15.95 28.21 -13.36
C HIS A 14 15.11 27.13 -14.07
N ILE A 15 15.58 25.89 -14.01
CA ILE A 15 14.78 24.73 -14.42
C ILE A 15 13.85 24.45 -13.25
N ASP A 16 12.55 24.59 -13.51
CA ASP A 16 11.53 24.18 -12.55
C ASP A 16 11.71 22.68 -12.26
N PRO A 17 11.90 22.25 -11.01
CA PRO A 17 11.99 20.83 -10.69
C PRO A 17 10.74 20.04 -11.17
N ALA A 18 9.57 20.67 -11.30
CA ALA A 18 8.39 20.06 -11.90
C ALA A 18 8.60 19.68 -13.38
N ALA A 19 9.45 20.41 -14.12
CA ALA A 19 9.80 20.08 -15.51
C ALA A 19 10.61 18.77 -15.62
N LEU A 20 11.32 18.36 -14.55
CA LEU A 20 12.03 17.08 -14.48
C LEU A 20 11.12 15.90 -14.09
N VAL A 21 9.91 16.18 -13.58
CA VAL A 21 8.94 15.17 -13.10
C VAL A 21 7.73 15.04 -14.05
N ALA A 22 7.62 15.89 -15.07
CA ALA A 22 6.46 16.04 -15.94
C ALA A 22 6.01 14.79 -16.73
N SER A 23 6.80 13.70 -16.73
CA SER A 23 6.43 12.44 -17.39
C SER A 23 5.64 11.46 -16.52
N VAL A 24 5.53 11.71 -15.20
CA VAL A 24 4.80 10.85 -14.27
C VAL A 24 3.54 11.57 -13.79
N VAL A 25 2.38 11.21 -14.34
CA VAL A 25 1.08 11.64 -13.79
C VAL A 25 0.94 11.00 -12.41
N PRO A 26 0.86 11.79 -11.31
CA PRO A 26 0.72 11.22 -9.98
C PRO A 26 -0.64 10.53 -9.86
N VAL A 27 -0.75 9.51 -8.99
CA VAL A 27 -2.02 8.89 -8.62
C VAL A 27 -2.97 9.98 -8.07
N GLN A 28 -4.07 10.26 -8.78
CA GLN A 28 -5.01 11.33 -8.44
C GLN A 28 -6.17 10.81 -7.59
N THR A 29 -6.57 9.56 -7.81
CA THR A 29 -7.71 8.95 -7.12
C THR A 29 -7.32 7.71 -6.33
N ARG A 30 -8.18 7.30 -5.39
CA ARG A 30 -7.94 6.06 -4.62
C ARG A 30 -7.93 4.82 -5.51
N SER A 31 -8.86 4.74 -6.47
CA SER A 31 -9.02 3.58 -7.36
C SER A 31 -7.83 3.37 -8.31
N GLU A 32 -7.01 4.39 -8.53
CA GLU A 32 -5.79 4.32 -9.35
C GLU A 32 -4.58 3.75 -8.61
N ARG A 33 -4.68 3.52 -7.29
CA ARG A 33 -3.58 2.94 -6.51
C ARG A 33 -3.28 1.52 -6.98
N LYS A 34 -1.99 1.17 -7.01
CA LYS A 34 -1.58 -0.21 -7.28
C LYS A 34 -2.25 -1.14 -6.28
N THR A 35 -2.89 -2.19 -6.79
CA THR A 35 -3.42 -3.29 -5.99
C THR A 35 -2.87 -4.60 -6.50
N SER A 36 -2.53 -5.52 -5.59
CA SER A 36 -2.09 -6.87 -5.92
C SER A 36 -2.26 -7.79 -4.73
N PHE A 37 -2.45 -9.09 -4.98
CA PHE A 37 -2.38 -10.12 -3.95
C PHE A 37 -0.96 -10.68 -3.77
N ASP A 38 -0.06 -10.44 -4.72
CA ASP A 38 1.32 -10.91 -4.64
C ASP A 38 2.17 -9.88 -3.86
N PRO A 39 2.78 -10.25 -2.71
CA PRO A 39 3.68 -9.35 -1.98
C PRO A 39 4.84 -8.83 -2.84
N ALA A 40 5.34 -9.63 -3.80
CA ALA A 40 6.46 -9.27 -4.65
C ALA A 40 6.14 -8.13 -5.63
N ASP A 41 4.85 -7.83 -5.84
CA ASP A 41 4.43 -6.65 -6.59
C ASP A 41 4.71 -5.33 -5.85
N PHE A 42 4.94 -5.38 -4.54
CA PHE A 42 5.21 -4.19 -3.73
C PHE A 42 6.70 -4.13 -3.35
N GLY A 43 7.22 -2.90 -3.29
CA GLY A 43 8.51 -2.65 -2.64
C GLY A 43 8.36 -2.53 -1.12
N THR A 44 9.46 -2.72 -0.38
CA THR A 44 9.50 -2.43 1.05
C THR A 44 9.29 -0.92 1.29
N PRO A 45 8.32 -0.52 2.13
CA PRO A 45 8.10 0.88 2.46
C PRO A 45 9.35 1.57 3.00
N THR A 46 9.70 2.72 2.43
CA THR A 46 10.87 3.51 2.84
C THR A 46 10.50 4.74 3.65
N GLY A 47 9.21 5.10 3.70
CA GLY A 47 8.73 6.32 4.34
C GLY A 47 8.82 7.55 3.43
N ARG A 48 9.14 7.36 2.14
CA ARG A 48 9.05 8.42 1.12
C ARG A 48 7.72 8.38 0.39
N GLU A 49 7.06 7.23 0.41
CA GLU A 49 5.77 6.98 -0.22
C GLU A 49 4.67 7.73 0.54
N VAL A 50 3.67 8.26 -0.18
CA VAL A 50 2.58 9.06 0.42
C VAL A 50 1.86 8.33 1.54
N ASN A 51 1.66 7.02 1.42
CA ASN A 51 0.99 6.19 2.42
C ASN A 51 1.85 5.95 3.68
N TRP A 52 3.17 6.15 3.58
CA TRP A 52 4.15 5.75 4.59
C TRP A 52 4.95 6.91 5.18
N LYS A 53 4.85 8.12 4.61
CA LYS A 53 5.69 9.28 4.99
C LYS A 53 5.54 9.78 6.42
N LEU A 54 4.42 9.45 7.08
CA LEU A 54 4.16 9.80 8.48
C LEU A 54 4.24 8.58 9.40
N SER A 55 4.63 7.43 8.87
CA SER A 55 4.74 6.18 9.61
C SER A 55 6.17 6.00 10.14
N PRO A 56 6.34 5.50 11.39
CA PRO A 56 7.66 5.21 11.94
C PRO A 56 8.22 3.91 11.33
N ILE A 57 8.80 3.99 10.14
CA ILE A 57 9.26 2.83 9.34
C ILE A 57 10.16 1.89 10.15
N ASP A 58 11.12 2.43 10.90
CA ASP A 58 12.03 1.63 11.72
C ASP A 58 11.30 0.73 12.73
N ARG A 59 10.15 1.18 13.25
CA ARG A 59 9.34 0.39 14.20
C ARG A 59 8.44 -0.62 13.50
N LEU A 60 8.07 -0.35 12.24
CA LEU A 60 7.17 -1.18 11.45
C LEU A 60 7.93 -2.18 10.56
N ALA A 61 9.26 -2.05 10.44
CA ALA A 61 10.10 -2.93 9.63
C ALA A 61 9.84 -4.44 9.80
N PRO A 62 9.56 -4.97 11.01
CA PRO A 62 9.21 -6.38 11.16
C PRO A 62 7.94 -6.81 10.40
N LEU A 63 7.01 -5.89 10.14
CA LEU A 63 5.76 -6.16 9.39
C LEU A 63 5.99 -6.25 7.86
N PHE A 64 7.19 -5.94 7.38
CA PHE A 64 7.53 -5.95 5.95
C PHE A 64 8.32 -7.19 5.55
N VAL A 65 8.61 -8.07 6.50
CA VAL A 65 9.31 -9.34 6.27
C VAL A 65 8.29 -10.37 5.81
N ASP A 66 8.58 -11.05 4.71
CA ASP A 66 7.76 -12.15 4.21
C ASP A 66 7.99 -13.43 5.03
N GLU A 67 7.47 -13.41 6.26
CA GLU A 67 7.53 -14.50 7.22
C GLU A 67 6.17 -14.66 7.88
N ALA A 68 5.66 -15.89 7.93
CA ALA A 68 4.40 -16.18 8.57
C ALA A 68 4.49 -15.92 10.08
N GLY A 69 3.58 -15.10 10.59
CA GLY A 69 3.43 -14.87 12.02
C GLY A 69 2.87 -16.08 12.77
N PRO A 70 2.94 -16.08 14.11
CA PRO A 70 2.27 -17.09 14.93
C PRO A 70 0.74 -17.03 14.72
N THR A 71 0.12 -18.20 14.55
CA THR A 71 -1.34 -18.32 14.43
C THR A 71 -2.01 -18.32 15.81
N GLY A 72 -3.29 -17.95 15.86
CA GLY A 72 -4.08 -17.96 17.10
C GLY A 72 -3.75 -16.84 18.10
N VAL A 73 -2.96 -15.82 17.70
CA VAL A 73 -2.69 -14.63 18.52
C VAL A 73 -3.90 -13.71 18.69
N MET A 74 -4.89 -13.83 17.79
CA MET A 74 -6.18 -13.16 17.86
C MET A 74 -7.28 -14.21 17.72
N THR A 75 -8.28 -14.16 18.59
CA THR A 75 -9.50 -14.98 18.49
C THR A 75 -10.69 -14.08 18.20
N VAL A 76 -11.63 -14.59 17.43
CA VAL A 76 -12.89 -13.91 17.10
C VAL A 76 -14.03 -14.79 17.57
N ASP A 77 -14.79 -14.29 18.54
CA ASP A 77 -16.05 -14.87 18.98
C ASP A 77 -17.21 -14.08 18.38
N VAL A 78 -18.21 -14.81 17.86
CA VAL A 78 -19.38 -14.21 17.21
C VAL A 78 -20.64 -14.68 17.93
N GLU A 79 -21.31 -13.73 18.58
CA GLU A 79 -22.66 -13.92 19.11
C GLU A 79 -23.68 -13.37 18.12
N ALA A 80 -24.52 -14.24 17.55
CA ALA A 80 -25.49 -13.88 16.52
C ALA A 80 -26.77 -14.74 16.62
N PRO A 81 -27.92 -14.25 16.10
CA PRO A 81 -29.13 -15.06 16.00
C PRO A 81 -28.91 -16.32 15.16
N ALA A 82 -29.70 -17.38 15.43
CA ALA A 82 -29.61 -18.65 14.71
C ALA A 82 -29.81 -18.55 13.19
N ALA A 83 -30.40 -17.45 12.71
CA ALA A 83 -30.59 -17.19 11.28
C ALA A 83 -29.31 -16.73 10.57
N VAL A 84 -28.30 -16.23 11.30
CA VAL A 84 -27.02 -15.83 10.72
C VAL A 84 -26.13 -17.05 10.54
N GLU A 85 -25.71 -17.31 9.31
CA GLU A 85 -24.77 -18.39 9.03
C GLU A 85 -23.34 -17.88 9.19
N GLN A 86 -22.50 -18.71 9.80
CA GLN A 86 -21.08 -18.42 10.02
C GLN A 86 -20.25 -19.46 9.28
N LEU A 87 -19.38 -19.01 8.38
CA LEU A 87 -18.55 -19.84 7.52
C LEU A 87 -17.09 -19.39 7.61
N ARG A 88 -16.18 -20.27 7.17
CA ARG A 88 -14.77 -19.95 6.93
C ARG A 88 -14.47 -20.19 5.45
N LEU A 89 -13.78 -19.24 4.83
CA LEU A 89 -13.46 -19.25 3.41
C LEU A 89 -11.96 -19.52 3.22
N ALA A 90 -11.62 -20.60 2.52
CA ALA A 90 -10.25 -20.84 2.09
C ALA A 90 -9.86 -19.88 0.96
N ALA A 91 -8.57 -19.86 0.60
CA ALA A 91 -8.11 -19.05 -0.52
C ALA A 91 -8.77 -19.55 -1.82
N GLY A 92 -9.45 -18.65 -2.53
CA GLY A 92 -10.19 -18.97 -3.76
C GLY A 92 -11.70 -19.21 -3.56
N ASP A 93 -12.17 -19.33 -2.32
CA ASP A 93 -13.61 -19.44 -2.04
C ASP A 93 -14.30 -18.08 -2.13
N ALA A 94 -15.33 -17.96 -2.98
CA ALA A 94 -16.10 -16.72 -3.08
C ALA A 94 -16.87 -16.42 -1.77
N PRO A 95 -17.00 -15.13 -1.38
CA PRO A 95 -16.52 -13.92 -2.05
C PRO A 95 -15.10 -13.48 -1.60
N ARG A 96 -14.31 -14.34 -0.94
CA ARG A 96 -12.95 -13.98 -0.50
C ARG A 96 -12.09 -13.64 -1.72
N GLY A 97 -11.64 -12.40 -1.77
CA GLY A 97 -10.76 -11.89 -2.83
C GLY A 97 -11.50 -11.20 -3.96
N GLU A 98 -12.84 -11.23 -3.98
CA GLU A 98 -13.65 -10.39 -4.87
C GLU A 98 -13.62 -8.92 -4.44
N HIS A 99 -13.43 -8.70 -3.14
CA HIS A 99 -13.33 -7.39 -2.51
C HIS A 99 -12.07 -7.32 -1.63
N PHE A 100 -11.63 -6.11 -1.33
CA PHE A 100 -10.43 -5.85 -0.53
C PHE A 100 -9.15 -6.40 -1.17
N ARG A 101 -8.80 -5.88 -2.36
CA ARG A 101 -7.50 -6.15 -2.96
C ARG A 101 -6.43 -5.38 -2.19
N PRO A 102 -5.34 -6.01 -1.71
CA PRO A 102 -4.29 -5.30 -0.98
C PRO A 102 -3.71 -4.14 -1.78
N GLU A 103 -3.51 -3.00 -1.11
CA GLU A 103 -2.96 -1.76 -1.69
C GLU A 103 -1.48 -1.52 -1.28
N ASP A 104 -0.90 -2.38 -0.44
CA ASP A 104 0.48 -2.28 0.05
C ASP A 104 1.07 -3.65 0.45
N LEU A 105 2.38 -3.65 0.76
CA LEU A 105 3.13 -4.85 1.12
C LEU A 105 2.58 -5.55 2.38
N PRO A 106 2.36 -4.88 3.54
CA PRO A 106 1.79 -5.55 4.71
C PRO A 106 0.42 -6.18 4.48
N ALA A 107 -0.47 -5.52 3.75
CA ALA A 107 -1.78 -6.08 3.45
C ALA A 107 -1.68 -7.31 2.54
N ALA A 108 -0.74 -7.31 1.58
CA ALA A 108 -0.48 -8.47 0.73
C ALA A 108 0.13 -9.63 1.52
N LEU A 109 1.07 -9.36 2.43
CA LEU A 109 1.64 -10.36 3.33
C LEU A 109 0.58 -10.97 4.25
N ALA A 110 -0.25 -10.13 4.87
CA ALA A 110 -1.35 -10.60 5.71
C ALA A 110 -2.34 -11.47 4.90
N TRP A 111 -2.65 -11.09 3.67
CA TRP A 111 -3.50 -11.88 2.78
C TRP A 111 -2.90 -13.25 2.45
N THR A 112 -1.62 -13.28 2.10
CA THR A 112 -0.87 -14.49 1.71
C THR A 112 -0.75 -15.49 2.85
N HIS A 113 -0.46 -15.02 4.06
CA HIS A 113 -0.22 -15.89 5.21
C HIS A 113 -1.49 -16.28 5.97
N GLU A 114 -2.63 -15.64 5.70
CA GLU A 114 -3.90 -16.01 6.32
C GLU A 114 -4.56 -17.17 5.57
N ALA A 115 -4.70 -18.32 6.24
CA ALA A 115 -5.27 -19.52 5.63
C ALA A 115 -6.77 -19.38 5.33
N GLU A 116 -7.53 -18.76 6.24
CA GLU A 116 -9.00 -18.71 6.17
C GLU A 116 -9.56 -17.33 6.53
N ALA A 117 -10.68 -16.94 5.91
CA ALA A 117 -11.39 -15.71 6.26
C ALA A 117 -12.79 -16.02 6.84
N PRO A 118 -13.20 -15.39 7.95
CA PRO A 118 -14.57 -15.54 8.46
C PRO A 118 -15.59 -14.85 7.55
N LEU A 119 -16.70 -15.54 7.26
CA LEU A 119 -17.85 -15.02 6.53
C LEU A 119 -19.10 -15.12 7.41
N LEU A 120 -19.82 -14.00 7.54
CA LEU A 120 -21.15 -13.96 8.13
C LEU A 120 -22.17 -13.71 7.03
N ARG A 121 -23.12 -14.63 6.86
CA ARG A 121 -24.22 -14.50 5.90
C ARG A 121 -25.52 -14.23 6.63
N ILE A 122 -26.08 -13.06 6.37
CA ILE A 122 -27.39 -12.63 6.87
C ILE A 122 -28.43 -12.99 5.79
N PRO A 123 -29.52 -13.69 6.14
CA PRO A 123 -30.57 -14.08 5.21
C PRO A 123 -31.41 -12.90 4.71
#